data_AF-A0A8H6VU44-F1
#
_entry.id   AF-A0A8H6VU44-F1
#
_cell.length_a   1.000
_cell.length_b   1.000
_cell.length_c   1.000
_cell.angle_alpha   90.00
_cell.angle_beta   90.00
_cell.angle_gamma   90.00
#
_symmetry.space_group_name_H-M   'P 1'
#
loop_
_entity.id
_entity.type
_entity.pdbx_description
1 polymer ?
#
loop_
_entity_poly.entity_id
_entity_poly.type
_entity_poly.pdbx_seq_one_letter_code
_entity_poly.pdbx_strand_id
1 'polypeptide(L)'
;MTRANSVPLTGDIWYHIMIHLHTLPSLQATLLTSRLFYTVFQAHRNSIMRAVASNMLGEHLPEAWRVVCCRHYDHTRPEAESDLKSIAFEDIHNGVTNMSNLNALHKNTQVVRKLEDLYSHMYDDRNSPISVLSPDESFRFQRALYRIFLYCKVFPGHLFKADDIAGQSDEVVAKIRNKRQTLLDVYSTEALYQIYSVVKFLGHIIERYCAEQMREPLLSTGPAGILRIWQAYSCEAVESEFDFELFHFWQENPVFEGYFSLPLENIWKKRGDPEYEQFAVPSTHILDNIVSKDATCPWCGYKAGLRMLNATNWTRLFVPIPTLLKSNLKRNPIAQEDVTSFTANVINSDAFGPFIVHLFSFTTHTAPEFDKWKSTDSYCFSCLLRFLEAHLWVWLLEEKLKAGWITPENCWYGWDCRTQTNRSHAERRNHFCAPTKGDSVGKLE
;
A
#
# COMPACT_ATOMS: atom_id res chain seq x y z
N MET A 1 45.30 40.76 -11.51
CA MET A 1 44.29 39.68 -11.50
C MET A 1 43.90 39.37 -12.93
N THR A 2 44.56 38.37 -13.49
CA THR A 2 44.34 37.85 -14.85
C THR A 2 42.93 37.31 -14.97
N ARG A 3 42.12 37.87 -15.88
CA ARG A 3 40.88 37.25 -16.34
C ARG A 3 41.27 35.90 -16.92
N ALA A 4 40.93 34.82 -16.22
CA ALA A 4 41.08 33.48 -16.75
C ALA A 4 40.31 33.42 -18.07
N ASN A 5 40.99 33.00 -19.14
CA ASN A 5 40.40 32.69 -20.43
C ASN A 5 39.48 31.47 -20.26
N SER A 6 38.29 31.65 -19.70
CA SER A 6 37.25 30.63 -19.78
C SER A 6 36.75 30.65 -21.22
N VAL A 7 37.15 29.65 -22.02
CA VAL A 7 36.47 29.37 -23.28
C VAL A 7 34.99 29.19 -22.90
N PRO A 8 34.08 30.07 -23.36
CA PRO A 8 32.66 29.89 -23.04
C PRO A 8 32.27 28.54 -23.63
N LEU A 9 31.93 27.58 -22.76
CA LEU A 9 31.36 26.30 -23.19
C LEU A 9 30.22 26.63 -24.14
N THR A 10 30.32 26.13 -25.38
CA THR A 10 29.34 26.43 -26.42
C THR A 10 27.96 25.93 -25.99
N GLY A 11 26.90 26.53 -26.53
CA GLY A 11 25.52 26.10 -26.24
C GLY A 11 25.30 24.60 -26.46
N ASP A 12 26.01 24.02 -27.42
CA ASP A 12 25.97 22.59 -27.75
C ASP A 12 26.46 21.70 -26.60
N ILE A 13 27.54 22.08 -25.91
CA ILE A 13 28.06 21.29 -24.78
C ILE A 13 27.05 21.28 -23.64
N TRP A 14 26.43 22.43 -23.36
CA TRP A 14 25.38 22.51 -22.35
C TRP A 14 24.14 21.73 -22.75
N TYR A 15 23.74 21.79 -24.01
CA TYR A 15 22.67 20.95 -24.54
C TYR A 15 22.97 19.46 -24.32
N HIS A 16 24.17 19.00 -24.65
CA HIS A 16 24.62 17.62 -24.42
C HIS A 16 24.58 17.23 -22.94
N ILE A 17 25.02 18.11 -22.03
CA ILE A 17 24.93 17.84 -20.59
C ILE A 17 23.46 17.72 -20.15
N MET A 18 22.59 18.61 -20.64
CA MET A 18 21.18 18.66 -20.22
C MET A 18 20.36 17.45 -20.70
N ILE A 19 20.67 16.87 -21.87
CA ILE A 19 19.99 15.65 -22.35
C ILE A 19 20.37 14.39 -21.54
N HIS A 20 21.42 14.44 -20.72
CA HIS A 20 21.82 13.34 -19.83
C HIS A 20 21.30 13.47 -18.40
N LEU A 21 20.46 14.47 -18.11
CA LEU A 21 19.82 14.58 -16.80
C LEU A 21 18.78 13.46 -16.63
N HIS A 22 18.83 12.75 -15.50
CA HIS A 22 17.99 11.58 -15.23
C HIS A 22 16.67 11.90 -14.52
N THR A 23 16.51 13.13 -14.03
CA THR A 23 15.32 13.49 -13.25
C THR A 23 14.85 14.91 -13.58
N LEU A 24 13.54 15.12 -13.42
CA LEU A 24 12.94 16.45 -13.54
C LEU A 24 13.47 17.44 -12.50
N PRO A 25 13.65 17.09 -11.21
CA PRO A 25 14.31 17.96 -10.24
C PRO A 25 15.71 18.40 -10.68
N SER A 26 16.52 17.51 -11.26
CA SER A 26 17.85 17.86 -11.79
C SER A 26 17.76 18.87 -12.93
N LEU A 27 16.80 18.70 -13.85
CA LEU A 27 16.53 19.68 -14.90
C LEU A 27 16.12 21.03 -14.31
N GLN A 28 15.16 21.06 -13.39
CA GLN A 28 14.68 22.30 -12.76
C GLN A 28 15.81 23.04 -12.03
N ALA A 29 16.62 22.34 -11.23
CA ALA A 29 17.79 22.92 -10.57
C ALA A 29 18.81 23.49 -11.57
N THR A 30 19.02 22.80 -12.70
CA THR A 30 19.88 23.26 -13.79
C THR A 30 19.30 24.53 -14.45
N LEU A 31 17.99 24.61 -14.65
CA LEU A 31 17.38 25.83 -15.22
C LEU A 31 17.48 27.05 -14.29
N LEU A 32 17.48 26.81 -12.97
CA LEU A 32 17.53 27.87 -11.96
C LEU A 32 18.95 28.36 -11.64
N THR A 33 19.99 27.65 -12.08
CA THR A 33 21.39 28.00 -11.74
C THR A 33 21.99 29.09 -12.63
N SER A 34 21.59 29.20 -13.90
CA SER A 34 22.14 30.21 -14.82
C SER A 34 21.21 30.57 -15.97
N ARG A 35 21.22 31.85 -16.38
CA ARG A 35 20.51 32.32 -17.58
C ARG A 35 20.99 31.61 -18.84
N LEU A 36 22.25 31.20 -18.92
CA LEU A 36 22.80 30.45 -20.05
C LEU A 36 22.07 29.10 -20.21
N PHE A 37 21.91 28.34 -19.12
CA PHE A 37 21.21 27.06 -19.14
C PHE A 37 19.75 27.22 -19.53
N TYR A 38 19.09 28.27 -19.03
CA TYR A 38 17.74 28.60 -19.44
C TYR A 38 17.64 28.93 -20.93
N THR A 39 18.56 29.72 -21.49
CA THR A 39 18.58 30.03 -22.92
C THR A 39 18.78 28.79 -23.79
N VAL A 40 19.73 27.91 -23.42
CA VAL A 40 19.94 26.62 -24.10
C VAL A 40 18.70 25.75 -24.03
N PHE A 41 18.05 25.70 -22.87
CA PHE A 41 16.77 25.00 -22.73
C PHE A 41 15.67 25.57 -23.61
N GLN A 42 15.52 26.89 -23.69
CA GLN A 42 14.50 27.48 -24.57
C GLN A 42 14.75 27.12 -26.04
N ALA A 43 16.01 27.10 -26.47
CA ALA A 43 16.38 26.72 -27.84
C ALA A 43 16.10 25.24 -28.14
N HIS A 44 16.27 24.34 -27.16
CA HIS A 44 16.18 22.88 -27.36
C HIS A 44 15.15 22.18 -26.47
N ARG A 45 14.09 22.91 -26.09
CA ARG A 45 13.13 22.51 -25.05
C ARG A 45 12.58 21.10 -25.23
N ASN A 46 12.06 20.79 -26.42
CA ASN A 46 11.43 19.51 -26.70
C ASN A 46 12.42 18.36 -26.66
N SER A 47 13.63 18.55 -27.21
CA SER A 47 14.67 17.51 -27.20
C SER A 47 15.13 17.19 -25.78
N ILE A 48 15.42 18.23 -24.98
CA ILE A 48 15.82 18.06 -23.58
C ILE A 48 14.72 17.40 -22.76
N MET A 49 13.46 17.84 -22.87
CA MET A 49 12.36 17.24 -22.11
C MET A 49 12.12 15.76 -22.48
N ARG A 50 12.22 15.41 -23.76
CA ARG A 50 12.11 14.02 -24.22
C ARG A 50 13.26 13.16 -23.70
N ALA A 51 14.49 13.69 -23.77
CA ALA A 51 15.66 12.98 -23.25
C ALA A 51 15.55 12.75 -21.74
N VAL A 52 15.18 13.77 -20.96
CA VAL A 52 14.94 13.63 -19.51
C VAL A 52 13.83 12.64 -19.20
N ALA A 53 12.74 12.65 -19.97
CA ALA A 53 11.67 11.66 -19.80
C ALA A 53 12.16 10.23 -20.10
N SER A 54 12.92 10.05 -21.18
CA SER A 54 13.51 8.76 -21.55
C SER A 54 14.53 8.28 -20.52
N ASN A 55 15.38 9.16 -19.98
CA ASN A 55 16.34 8.80 -18.93
C ASN A 55 15.66 8.43 -17.61
N MET A 56 14.49 9.02 -17.33
CA MET A 56 13.74 8.77 -16.09
C MET A 56 12.95 7.45 -16.12
N LEU A 57 12.38 7.12 -17.28
CA LEU A 57 11.42 6.02 -17.47
C LEU A 57 11.99 4.83 -18.25
N GLY A 58 13.07 5.03 -19.00
CA GLY A 58 13.64 4.02 -19.88
C GLY A 58 12.59 3.45 -20.84
N GLU A 59 12.46 2.14 -20.81
CA GLU A 59 11.56 1.37 -21.65
C GLU A 59 10.08 1.53 -21.29
N HIS A 60 9.76 2.12 -20.13
CA HIS A 60 8.37 2.37 -19.69
C HIS A 60 7.78 3.69 -20.18
N LEU A 61 8.56 4.50 -20.89
CA LEU A 61 8.09 5.77 -21.44
C LEU A 61 6.82 5.63 -22.29
N PRO A 62 6.65 4.61 -23.17
CA PRO A 62 5.41 4.38 -23.92
C PRO A 62 4.17 4.32 -23.03
N GLU A 63 4.16 3.43 -22.04
CA GLU A 63 3.02 3.20 -21.17
C GLU A 63 2.77 4.42 -20.26
N ALA A 64 3.83 4.98 -19.66
CA ALA A 64 3.72 6.17 -18.82
C ALA A 64 3.16 7.37 -19.61
N TRP A 65 3.56 7.51 -20.88
CA TRP A 65 3.06 8.57 -21.75
C TRP A 65 1.58 8.43 -22.06
N ARG A 66 1.10 7.21 -22.35
CA ARG A 66 -0.33 6.93 -22.55
C ARG A 66 -1.14 7.35 -21.34
N VAL A 67 -0.65 7.07 -20.13
CA VAL A 67 -1.32 7.53 -18.90
C VAL A 67 -1.43 9.06 -18.87
N VAL A 68 -0.44 9.81 -19.32
CA VAL A 68 -0.51 11.29 -19.31
C VAL A 68 -1.48 11.82 -20.39
N CYS A 69 -1.42 11.27 -21.60
CA CYS A 69 -2.20 11.75 -22.74
C CYS A 69 -3.65 11.27 -22.78
N CYS A 70 -3.95 10.14 -22.15
CA CYS A 70 -5.27 9.55 -22.21
C CYS A 70 -6.32 10.45 -21.56
N ARG A 71 -7.49 10.53 -22.19
CA ARG A 71 -8.69 11.17 -21.67
C ARG A 71 -9.55 10.12 -20.97
N HIS A 72 -10.34 10.56 -19.99
CA HIS A 72 -11.32 9.69 -19.36
C HIS A 72 -12.39 9.27 -20.38
N TYR A 73 -12.93 8.07 -20.19
CA TYR A 73 -14.05 7.57 -20.97
C TYR A 73 -15.31 8.35 -20.58
N ASP A 74 -15.95 8.94 -21.58
CA ASP A 74 -17.24 9.59 -21.43
C ASP A 74 -18.33 8.63 -21.94
N HIS A 75 -19.06 8.03 -21.01
CA HIS A 75 -20.11 7.05 -21.31
C HIS A 75 -21.31 7.67 -22.05
N THR A 76 -21.42 9.00 -22.06
CA THR A 76 -22.47 9.73 -22.79
C THR A 76 -22.18 9.84 -24.29
N ARG A 77 -20.95 9.54 -24.73
CA ARG A 77 -20.51 9.68 -26.13
C ARG A 77 -20.55 8.34 -26.90
N PRO A 78 -21.21 8.27 -28.09
CA PRO A 78 -21.36 7.03 -28.86
C PRO A 78 -20.07 6.47 -29.53
N GLU A 79 -19.06 7.29 -29.79
CA GLU A 79 -17.99 7.00 -30.78
C GLU A 79 -16.81 6.12 -30.27
N ALA A 80 -16.93 5.47 -29.12
CA ALA A 80 -15.76 5.17 -28.30
C ALA A 80 -15.05 3.80 -28.51
N GLU A 81 -15.52 2.88 -29.35
CA GLU A 81 -14.98 1.51 -29.34
C GLU A 81 -13.66 1.34 -30.12
N SER A 82 -13.53 1.94 -31.30
CA SER A 82 -12.26 2.00 -32.04
C SER A 82 -11.21 2.79 -31.26
N ASP A 83 -11.65 3.83 -30.56
CA ASP A 83 -10.81 4.75 -29.81
C ASP A 83 -10.20 4.10 -28.55
N LEU A 84 -10.90 3.16 -27.92
CA LEU A 84 -10.36 2.44 -26.76
C LEU A 84 -9.20 1.50 -27.14
N LYS A 85 -9.28 0.86 -28.31
CA LYS A 85 -8.16 0.04 -28.80
C LYS A 85 -6.98 0.90 -29.23
N SER A 86 -7.23 2.06 -29.86
CA SER A 86 -6.14 2.96 -30.23
C SER A 86 -5.44 3.56 -29.01
N ILE A 87 -6.16 3.85 -27.90
CA ILE A 87 -5.56 4.29 -26.63
C ILE A 87 -4.50 3.29 -26.13
N ALA A 88 -4.72 1.98 -26.33
CA ALA A 88 -3.77 0.96 -25.91
C ALA A 88 -2.52 0.86 -26.81
N PHE A 89 -2.55 1.42 -28.02
CA PHE A 89 -1.47 1.31 -29.00
C PHE A 89 -0.95 2.66 -29.52
N GLU A 90 -1.46 3.78 -29.00
CA GLU A 90 -1.21 5.12 -29.53
C GLU A 90 0.29 5.42 -29.65
N ASP A 91 0.63 5.99 -30.81
CA ASP A 91 2.00 6.15 -31.28
C ASP A 91 2.67 7.35 -30.58
N ILE A 92 3.81 7.09 -29.95
CA ILE A 92 4.49 8.01 -29.00
C ILE A 92 5.16 9.17 -29.75
N HIS A 93 5.15 9.13 -31.09
CA HIS A 93 5.94 10.00 -31.94
C HIS A 93 5.68 11.51 -31.76
N ASN A 94 4.55 11.91 -31.15
CA ASN A 94 4.26 13.32 -30.83
C ASN A 94 4.68 13.79 -29.42
N GLY A 95 5.20 12.91 -28.57
CA GLY A 95 6.16 13.17 -27.48
C GLY A 95 5.84 14.17 -26.35
N VAL A 96 6.74 14.19 -25.35
CA VAL A 96 6.76 15.14 -24.23
C VAL A 96 7.03 16.56 -24.73
N THR A 97 5.95 17.32 -24.97
CA THR A 97 6.00 18.64 -25.63
C THR A 97 5.94 19.83 -24.69
N ASN A 98 5.60 19.61 -23.42
CA ASN A 98 5.51 20.70 -22.44
C ASN A 98 5.89 20.23 -21.02
N MET A 99 6.12 21.21 -20.15
CA MET A 99 6.56 20.98 -18.77
C MET A 99 5.46 20.36 -17.90
N SER A 100 4.19 20.61 -18.20
CA SER A 100 3.06 19.99 -17.48
C SER A 100 3.05 18.48 -17.68
N ASN A 101 3.27 18.02 -18.92
CA ASN A 101 3.33 16.62 -19.26
C ASN A 101 4.55 15.95 -18.60
N LEU A 102 5.71 16.61 -18.60
CA LEU A 102 6.90 16.10 -17.92
C LEU A 102 6.70 16.03 -16.39
N ASN A 103 6.06 17.02 -15.79
CA ASN A 103 5.65 17.00 -14.38
C ASN A 103 4.70 15.84 -14.07
N ALA A 104 3.71 15.59 -14.93
CA ALA A 104 2.78 14.48 -14.76
C ALA A 104 3.48 13.12 -14.85
N LEU A 105 4.39 12.93 -15.81
CA LEU A 105 5.24 11.74 -15.90
C LEU A 105 6.07 11.55 -14.61
N HIS A 106 6.70 12.62 -14.13
CA HIS A 106 7.50 12.57 -12.92
C HIS A 106 6.68 12.13 -11.69
N LYS A 107 5.49 12.73 -11.50
CA LYS A 107 4.57 12.36 -10.41
C LYS A 107 4.15 10.89 -10.51
N ASN A 108 3.76 10.41 -11.69
CA ASN A 108 3.37 9.01 -11.88
C ASN A 108 4.56 8.07 -11.60
N THR A 109 5.77 8.43 -12.03
CA THR A 109 7.00 7.66 -11.74
C THR A 109 7.27 7.56 -10.25
N GLN A 110 7.05 8.63 -9.48
CA GLN A 110 7.19 8.60 -8.02
C GLN A 110 6.19 7.65 -7.36
N VAL A 111 4.94 7.62 -7.84
CA VAL A 111 3.92 6.68 -7.37
C VAL A 111 4.34 5.25 -7.67
N VAL A 112 4.77 4.97 -8.90
CA VAL A 112 5.21 3.64 -9.33
C VAL A 112 6.39 3.13 -8.50
N ARG A 113 7.43 3.96 -8.30
CA ARG A 113 8.60 3.58 -7.48
C ARG A 113 8.22 3.27 -6.04
N LYS A 114 7.40 4.11 -5.39
CA LYS A 114 6.96 3.87 -4.01
C LYS A 114 6.12 2.60 -3.87
N LEU A 115 5.28 2.30 -4.85
CA LEU A 115 4.49 1.07 -4.86
C LEU A 115 5.35 -0.15 -5.17
N GLU A 116 6.42 -0.01 -5.96
CA GLU A 116 7.39 -1.08 -6.19
C GLU A 116 8.21 -1.36 -4.93
N ASP A 117 8.69 -0.32 -4.24
CA ASP A 117 9.37 -0.46 -2.95
C ASP A 117 8.48 -1.23 -1.96
N LEU A 118 7.19 -0.87 -1.89
CA LEU A 118 6.22 -1.55 -1.06
C LEU A 118 5.94 -3.00 -1.52
N TYR A 119 5.84 -3.23 -2.84
CA TYR A 119 5.62 -4.56 -3.40
C TYR A 119 6.80 -5.50 -3.10
N SER A 120 8.02 -5.06 -3.40
CA SER A 120 9.25 -5.80 -3.11
C SER A 120 9.38 -6.07 -1.62
N HIS A 121 9.09 -5.07 -0.79
CA HIS A 121 9.05 -5.24 0.66
C HIS A 121 8.05 -6.35 1.05
N MET A 122 6.82 -6.31 0.52
CA MET A 122 5.74 -7.24 0.87
C MET A 122 5.92 -8.67 0.34
N TYR A 123 6.44 -8.83 -0.87
CA TYR A 123 6.43 -10.08 -1.62
C TYR A 123 7.80 -10.68 -1.95
N ASP A 124 8.90 -9.97 -1.71
CA ASP A 124 10.24 -10.45 -2.05
C ASP A 124 11.20 -10.39 -0.85
N ASP A 125 11.60 -9.19 -0.42
CA ASP A 125 12.46 -8.96 0.73
C ASP A 125 11.85 -8.01 1.76
N ARG A 126 11.39 -8.59 2.87
CA ARG A 126 10.82 -7.82 3.99
C ARG A 126 11.82 -6.93 4.72
N ASN A 127 13.13 -7.10 4.53
CA ASN A 127 14.14 -6.37 5.27
C ASN A 127 14.57 -5.08 4.56
N SER A 128 14.43 -5.02 3.24
CA SER A 128 14.74 -3.83 2.46
C SER A 128 13.56 -2.84 2.47
N PRO A 129 13.80 -1.54 2.72
CA PRO A 129 12.81 -0.49 2.54
C PRO A 129 12.68 -0.01 1.08
N ILE A 130 13.63 -0.41 0.22
CA ILE A 130 13.67 -0.11 -1.21
C ILE A 130 13.53 -1.38 -2.02
N SER A 131 13.03 -1.26 -3.25
CA SER A 131 12.91 -2.38 -4.18
C SER A 131 14.25 -3.10 -4.37
N VAL A 132 14.22 -4.42 -4.21
CA VAL A 132 15.32 -5.34 -4.56
C VAL A 132 14.94 -6.23 -5.74
N LEU A 133 13.86 -5.90 -6.44
CA LEU A 133 13.44 -6.62 -7.65
C LEU A 133 14.58 -6.59 -8.68
N SER A 134 14.79 -7.71 -9.36
CA SER A 134 15.67 -7.75 -10.51
C SER A 134 15.15 -6.82 -11.63
N PRO A 135 16.00 -6.42 -12.59
CA PRO A 135 15.57 -5.57 -13.70
C PRO A 135 14.34 -6.08 -14.45
N ASP A 136 14.23 -7.40 -14.67
CA ASP A 136 13.09 -8.02 -15.37
C ASP A 136 11.82 -8.06 -14.52
N GLU A 137 11.93 -8.29 -13.21
CA GLU A 137 10.80 -8.24 -12.26
C GLU A 137 10.29 -6.81 -12.09
N SER A 138 11.19 -5.84 -11.93
CA SER A 138 10.89 -4.41 -11.89
C SER A 138 10.21 -3.97 -13.19
N PHE A 139 10.74 -4.38 -14.35
CA PHE A 139 10.12 -4.08 -15.64
C PHE A 139 8.69 -4.64 -15.76
N ARG A 140 8.45 -5.90 -15.38
CA ARG A 140 7.11 -6.50 -15.37
C ARG A 140 6.17 -5.75 -14.43
N PHE A 141 6.62 -5.45 -13.21
CA PHE A 141 5.83 -4.73 -12.21
C PHE A 141 5.44 -3.33 -12.68
N GLN A 142 6.42 -2.49 -13.05
CA GLN A 142 6.17 -1.11 -13.46
C GLN A 142 5.27 -1.05 -14.70
N ARG A 143 5.52 -1.92 -15.69
CA ARG A 143 4.70 -2.00 -16.91
C ARG A 143 3.26 -2.38 -16.59
N ALA A 144 3.03 -3.38 -15.74
CA ALA A 144 1.70 -3.75 -15.28
C ALA A 144 1.02 -2.60 -14.52
N LEU A 145 1.76 -1.91 -13.66
CA LEU A 145 1.24 -0.79 -12.88
C LEU A 145 0.87 0.43 -13.74
N TYR A 146 1.64 0.74 -14.79
CA TYR A 146 1.25 1.78 -15.76
C TYR A 146 -0.01 1.41 -16.55
N ARG A 147 -0.21 0.12 -16.88
CA ARG A 147 -1.45 -0.35 -17.53
C ARG A 147 -2.65 -0.23 -16.60
N ILE A 148 -2.48 -0.51 -15.30
CA ILE A 148 -3.51 -0.26 -14.28
C ILE A 148 -3.81 1.23 -14.16
N PHE A 149 -2.77 2.09 -14.13
CA PHE A 149 -2.93 3.54 -14.16
C PHE A 149 -3.77 4.01 -15.35
N LEU A 150 -3.47 3.49 -16.54
CA LEU A 150 -4.21 3.82 -17.76
C LEU A 150 -5.67 3.37 -17.64
N TYR A 151 -5.90 2.15 -17.17
CA TYR A 151 -7.24 1.60 -16.97
C TYR A 151 -8.08 2.46 -16.01
N CYS A 152 -7.54 2.80 -14.83
CA CYS A 152 -8.24 3.63 -13.85
C CYS A 152 -8.43 5.07 -14.34
N LYS A 153 -7.53 5.58 -15.19
CA LYS A 153 -7.68 6.90 -15.80
C LYS A 153 -8.77 6.93 -16.89
N VAL A 154 -8.90 5.85 -17.65
CA VAL A 154 -9.98 5.70 -18.64
C VAL A 154 -11.31 5.50 -17.93
N PHE A 155 -11.36 4.68 -16.88
CA PHE A 155 -12.61 4.34 -16.16
C PHE A 155 -12.60 4.80 -14.70
N PRO A 156 -12.42 6.10 -14.41
CA PRO A 156 -12.27 6.57 -13.03
C PRO A 156 -13.56 6.39 -12.24
N GLY A 157 -13.46 5.88 -11.02
CA GLY A 157 -14.63 5.65 -10.17
C GLY A 157 -15.37 6.92 -9.79
N HIS A 158 -14.64 8.00 -9.54
CA HIS A 158 -15.21 9.27 -9.08
C HIS A 158 -16.08 10.01 -10.11
N LEU A 159 -16.03 9.62 -11.39
CA LEU A 159 -16.88 10.24 -12.40
C LEU A 159 -18.26 9.60 -12.49
N PHE A 160 -18.47 8.47 -11.82
CA PHE A 160 -19.80 7.93 -11.63
C PHE A 160 -20.48 8.73 -10.52
N LYS A 161 -21.70 9.19 -10.74
CA LYS A 161 -22.54 9.78 -9.69
C LYS A 161 -23.66 8.80 -9.33
N ALA A 162 -24.14 8.86 -8.09
CA ALA A 162 -25.28 8.05 -7.67
C ALA A 162 -26.50 8.32 -8.57
N ASP A 163 -26.80 9.59 -8.83
CA ASP A 163 -27.89 10.02 -9.74
C ASP A 163 -27.74 9.50 -11.16
N ASP A 164 -26.49 9.39 -11.65
CA ASP A 164 -26.24 8.91 -13.02
C ASP A 164 -26.54 7.41 -13.12
N ILE A 165 -26.48 6.66 -12.03
CA ILE A 165 -26.60 5.19 -12.02
C ILE A 165 -27.95 4.73 -11.45
N ALA A 166 -28.54 5.50 -10.54
CA ALA A 166 -29.86 5.24 -9.97
C ALA A 166 -30.92 5.28 -11.09
N GLY A 167 -31.34 4.11 -11.53
CA GLY A 167 -32.30 3.95 -12.64
C GLY A 167 -31.67 3.71 -14.01
N GLN A 168 -30.34 3.57 -14.12
CA GLN A 168 -29.75 3.03 -15.34
C GLN A 168 -30.17 1.58 -15.54
N SER A 169 -30.48 1.24 -16.78
CA SER A 169 -30.77 -0.14 -17.15
C SER A 169 -29.51 -1.01 -17.01
N ASP A 170 -29.71 -2.30 -16.74
CA ASP A 170 -28.64 -3.31 -16.76
C ASP A 170 -27.79 -3.25 -18.05
N GLU A 171 -28.37 -2.75 -19.14
CA GLU A 171 -27.71 -2.53 -20.42
C GLU A 171 -26.57 -1.51 -20.34
N VAL A 172 -26.72 -0.40 -19.61
CA VAL A 172 -25.66 0.63 -19.50
C VAL A 172 -24.48 0.10 -18.67
N VAL A 173 -24.78 -0.60 -17.58
CA VAL A 173 -23.77 -1.26 -16.73
C VAL A 173 -23.02 -2.32 -17.54
N ALA A 174 -23.74 -3.17 -18.28
CA ALA A 174 -23.15 -4.16 -19.17
C ALA A 174 -22.26 -3.52 -20.24
N LYS A 175 -22.68 -2.38 -20.82
CA LYS A 175 -21.89 -1.61 -21.78
C LYS A 175 -20.59 -1.10 -21.17
N ILE A 176 -20.61 -0.50 -19.97
CA ILE A 176 -19.40 -0.04 -19.26
C ILE A 176 -18.44 -1.22 -19.00
N ARG A 177 -18.96 -2.33 -18.49
CA ARG A 177 -18.18 -3.56 -18.24
C ARG A 177 -17.56 -4.11 -19.53
N ASN A 178 -18.31 -4.09 -20.63
CA ASN A 178 -17.80 -4.52 -21.93
C ASN A 178 -16.67 -3.60 -22.45
N LYS A 179 -16.77 -2.28 -22.24
CA LYS A 179 -15.68 -1.35 -22.62
C LYS A 179 -14.42 -1.59 -21.81
N ARG A 180 -14.53 -1.84 -20.50
CA ARG A 180 -13.42 -2.25 -19.64
C ARG A 180 -12.74 -3.52 -20.15
N GLN A 181 -13.54 -4.53 -20.47
CA GLN A 181 -13.05 -5.77 -21.06
C GLN A 181 -12.34 -5.52 -22.40
N THR A 182 -12.92 -4.68 -23.26
CA THR A 182 -12.32 -4.34 -24.57
C THR A 182 -10.96 -3.67 -24.42
N LEU A 183 -10.78 -2.78 -23.44
CA LEU A 183 -9.48 -2.16 -23.18
C LEU A 183 -8.43 -3.17 -22.70
N LEU A 184 -8.83 -4.18 -21.92
CA LEU A 184 -7.90 -5.20 -21.41
C LEU A 184 -7.61 -6.31 -22.44
N ASP A 185 -8.56 -6.66 -23.31
CA ASP A 185 -8.41 -7.75 -24.28
C ASP A 185 -7.30 -7.50 -25.32
N VAL A 186 -6.80 -6.27 -25.41
CA VAL A 186 -5.64 -5.92 -26.26
C VAL A 186 -4.31 -6.49 -25.77
N TYR A 187 -4.22 -6.88 -24.49
CA TYR A 187 -3.00 -7.41 -23.89
C TYR A 187 -2.92 -8.93 -24.01
N SER A 188 -1.71 -9.45 -24.18
CA SER A 188 -1.42 -10.91 -24.12
C SER A 188 -1.83 -11.51 -22.78
N THR A 189 -2.11 -12.82 -22.73
CA THR A 189 -2.51 -13.50 -21.48
C THR A 189 -1.48 -13.30 -20.36
N GLU A 190 -0.19 -13.46 -20.65
CA GLU A 190 0.89 -13.23 -19.69
C GLU A 190 0.86 -11.82 -19.09
N ALA A 191 0.68 -10.80 -19.94
CA ALA A 191 0.50 -9.43 -19.47
C ALA A 191 -0.73 -9.23 -18.58
N LEU A 192 -1.83 -9.97 -18.82
CA LEU A 192 -3.01 -9.93 -17.97
C LEU A 192 -2.76 -10.55 -16.60
N TYR A 193 -1.94 -11.61 -16.52
CA TYR A 193 -1.52 -12.16 -15.23
C TYR A 193 -0.64 -11.21 -14.44
N GLN A 194 0.27 -10.51 -15.10
CA GLN A 194 1.08 -9.45 -14.48
C GLN A 194 0.18 -8.33 -13.93
N ILE A 195 -0.81 -7.87 -14.72
CA ILE A 195 -1.81 -6.89 -14.27
C ILE A 195 -2.58 -7.41 -13.05
N TYR A 196 -3.13 -8.63 -13.12
CA TYR A 196 -3.92 -9.20 -12.05
C TYR A 196 -3.13 -9.37 -10.75
N SER A 197 -1.88 -9.81 -10.87
CA SER A 197 -0.93 -9.93 -9.75
C SER A 197 -0.75 -8.60 -9.02
N VAL A 198 -0.53 -7.51 -9.77
CA VAL A 198 -0.38 -6.17 -9.20
C VAL A 198 -1.72 -5.65 -8.65
N VAL A 199 -2.86 -5.90 -9.31
CA VAL A 199 -4.20 -5.56 -8.79
C VAL A 199 -4.47 -6.26 -7.45
N LYS A 200 -4.08 -7.53 -7.30
CA LYS A 200 -4.22 -8.25 -6.03
C LYS A 200 -3.37 -7.61 -4.93
N PHE A 201 -2.13 -7.24 -5.23
CA PHE A 201 -1.29 -6.47 -4.31
C PHE A 201 -1.96 -5.16 -3.89
N LEU A 202 -2.46 -4.37 -4.84
CA LEU A 202 -3.16 -3.13 -4.55
C LEU A 202 -4.41 -3.36 -3.68
N GLY A 203 -5.15 -4.44 -3.93
CA GLY A 203 -6.27 -4.87 -3.09
C GLY A 203 -5.85 -5.19 -1.66
N HIS A 204 -4.71 -5.84 -1.44
CA HIS A 204 -4.20 -6.09 -0.09
C HIS A 204 -3.79 -4.83 0.66
N ILE A 205 -3.39 -3.76 -0.03
CA ILE A 205 -3.19 -2.45 0.60
C ILE A 205 -4.53 -1.89 1.09
N ILE A 206 -5.58 -2.03 0.29
CA ILE A 206 -6.92 -1.53 0.63
C ILE A 206 -7.50 -2.31 1.81
N GLU A 207 -7.54 -3.64 1.72
CA GLU A 207 -8.09 -4.54 2.76
C GLU A 207 -7.42 -4.37 4.13
N ARG A 208 -6.22 -3.78 4.16
CA ARG A 208 -5.48 -3.48 5.38
C ARG A 208 -6.09 -2.34 6.20
N TYR A 209 -6.63 -1.33 5.53
CA TYR A 209 -7.09 -0.08 6.16
C TYR A 209 -8.58 0.15 5.96
N CYS A 210 -9.22 -0.65 5.12
CA CYS A 210 -10.57 -0.46 4.65
C CYS A 210 -11.33 -1.76 4.83
N ALA A 211 -12.64 -1.65 5.03
CA ALA A 211 -13.49 -2.82 5.05
C ALA A 211 -13.45 -3.53 3.69
N GLU A 212 -13.45 -4.87 3.67
CA GLU A 212 -13.27 -5.70 2.46
C GLU A 212 -14.16 -5.26 1.30
N GLN A 213 -15.39 -4.89 1.63
CA GLN A 213 -16.39 -4.47 0.68
C GLN A 213 -15.93 -3.20 -0.11
N MET A 214 -15.19 -2.28 0.51
CA MET A 214 -14.68 -1.06 -0.16
C MET A 214 -13.60 -1.32 -1.22
N ARG A 215 -13.14 -2.57 -1.39
CA ARG A 215 -12.04 -2.93 -2.29
C ARG A 215 -12.23 -2.43 -3.72
N GLU A 216 -13.34 -2.79 -4.37
CA GLU A 216 -13.52 -2.52 -5.80
C GLU A 216 -13.69 -1.02 -6.11
N PRO A 217 -14.50 -0.25 -5.36
CA PRO A 217 -14.52 1.20 -5.50
C PRO A 217 -13.14 1.83 -5.29
N LEU A 218 -12.40 1.42 -4.27
CA LEU A 218 -11.09 2.01 -3.98
C LEU A 218 -10.02 1.63 -5.03
N LEU A 219 -10.12 0.47 -5.68
CA LEU A 219 -9.27 0.12 -6.83
C LEU A 219 -9.46 1.09 -8.01
N SER A 220 -10.66 1.65 -8.18
CA SER A 220 -10.95 2.60 -9.24
C SER A 220 -10.32 4.00 -9.03
N THR A 221 -9.82 4.31 -7.83
CA THR A 221 -8.98 5.51 -7.58
C THR A 221 -7.61 5.42 -8.28
N GLY A 222 -7.22 4.20 -8.65
CA GLY A 222 -5.95 3.89 -9.26
C GLY A 222 -4.76 3.98 -8.30
N PRO A 223 -3.55 3.72 -8.81
CA PRO A 223 -2.37 3.52 -7.95
C PRO A 223 -2.02 4.73 -7.08
N ALA A 224 -2.29 5.95 -7.56
CA ALA A 224 -2.02 7.17 -6.79
C ALA A 224 -2.95 7.31 -5.57
N GLY A 225 -4.23 6.95 -5.70
CA GLY A 225 -5.18 6.96 -4.58
C GLY A 225 -4.84 5.89 -3.55
N ILE A 226 -4.53 4.68 -4.01
CA ILE A 226 -4.14 3.58 -3.12
C ILE A 226 -2.85 3.89 -2.35
N LEU A 227 -1.88 4.55 -2.99
CA LEU A 227 -0.69 5.01 -2.28
C LEU A 227 -1.03 6.06 -1.20
N ARG A 228 -2.01 6.95 -1.43
CA ARG A 228 -2.47 7.88 -0.38
C ARG A 228 -3.09 7.14 0.80
N ILE A 229 -3.91 6.11 0.55
CA ILE A 229 -4.47 5.25 1.61
C ILE A 229 -3.34 4.64 2.44
N TRP A 230 -2.32 4.08 1.79
CA TRP A 230 -1.16 3.51 2.47
C TRP A 230 -0.41 4.53 3.33
N GLN A 231 -0.17 5.73 2.78
CA GLN A 231 0.58 6.78 3.48
C GLN A 231 -0.20 7.43 4.63
N ALA A 232 -1.53 7.48 4.54
CA ALA A 232 -2.42 8.05 5.54
C ALA A 232 -2.92 7.02 6.57
N TYR A 233 -2.67 5.73 6.34
CA TYR A 233 -3.20 4.63 7.15
C TYR A 233 -4.75 4.63 7.25
N SER A 234 -5.45 5.15 6.22
CA SER A 234 -6.90 5.35 6.23
C SER A 234 -7.50 5.47 4.83
N CYS A 235 -8.71 4.96 4.62
CA CYS A 235 -9.50 5.20 3.39
C CYS A 235 -10.00 6.64 3.26
N GLU A 236 -10.12 7.38 4.35
CA GLU A 236 -10.61 8.76 4.35
C GLU A 236 -9.74 9.66 3.45
N ALA A 237 -8.48 9.27 3.24
CA ALA A 237 -7.53 9.96 2.37
C ALA A 237 -7.96 10.06 0.89
N VAL A 238 -8.95 9.28 0.46
CA VAL A 238 -9.52 9.35 -0.89
C VAL A 238 -11.04 9.50 -0.88
N GLU A 239 -11.67 9.60 0.28
CA GLU A 239 -13.13 9.68 0.40
C GLU A 239 -13.70 10.91 -0.31
N SER A 240 -13.03 12.06 -0.19
CA SER A 240 -13.43 13.30 -0.85
C SER A 240 -13.39 13.26 -2.38
N GLU A 241 -12.79 12.22 -2.97
CA GLU A 241 -12.77 12.04 -4.41
C GLU A 241 -14.07 11.41 -4.90
N PHE A 242 -14.85 10.73 -4.05
CA PHE A 242 -16.09 10.10 -4.45
C PHE A 242 -17.30 10.97 -4.12
N ASP A 243 -18.36 10.76 -4.89
CA ASP A 243 -19.69 11.17 -4.47
C ASP A 243 -20.07 10.43 -3.17
N PHE A 244 -20.64 11.15 -2.20
CA PHE A 244 -20.91 10.63 -0.87
C PHE A 244 -21.82 9.39 -0.91
N GLU A 245 -22.89 9.46 -1.71
CA GLU A 245 -23.83 8.34 -1.82
C GLU A 245 -23.18 7.16 -2.53
N LEU A 246 -22.40 7.41 -3.57
CA LEU A 246 -21.66 6.36 -4.24
C LEU A 246 -20.66 5.68 -3.30
N PHE A 247 -19.94 6.44 -2.47
CA PHE A 247 -18.95 5.88 -1.56
C PHE A 247 -19.56 5.06 -0.43
N HIS A 248 -20.74 5.43 0.05
CA HIS A 248 -21.39 4.77 1.20
C HIS A 248 -22.35 3.65 0.79
N PHE A 249 -22.90 3.70 -0.43
CA PHE A 249 -23.90 2.75 -0.93
C PHE A 249 -23.44 1.97 -2.18
N TRP A 250 -22.14 1.91 -2.45
CA TRP A 250 -21.59 1.20 -3.64
C TRP A 250 -21.95 -0.29 -3.71
N GLN A 251 -22.34 -0.95 -2.60
CA GLN A 251 -22.82 -2.35 -2.64
C GLN A 251 -24.04 -2.51 -3.54
N GLU A 252 -24.80 -1.43 -3.71
CA GLU A 252 -25.97 -1.35 -4.58
C GLU A 252 -25.58 -0.93 -6.01
N ASN A 253 -24.29 -0.64 -6.24
CA ASN A 253 -23.79 -0.15 -7.51
C ASN A 253 -23.04 -1.22 -8.30
N PRO A 254 -23.70 -1.86 -9.28
CA PRO A 254 -23.08 -2.92 -10.08
C PRO A 254 -21.93 -2.40 -10.98
N VAL A 255 -21.72 -1.09 -11.12
CA VAL A 255 -20.60 -0.56 -11.91
C VAL A 255 -19.25 -0.90 -11.29
N PHE A 256 -19.14 -1.12 -9.98
CA PHE A 256 -17.87 -1.50 -9.34
C PHE A 256 -17.68 -3.00 -9.17
N GLU A 257 -18.74 -3.80 -9.25
CA GLU A 257 -18.65 -5.24 -9.07
C GLU A 257 -17.60 -5.86 -10.01
N GLY A 258 -16.59 -6.49 -9.40
CA GLY A 258 -15.44 -7.06 -10.09
C GLY A 258 -14.73 -6.07 -11.01
N TYR A 259 -14.45 -4.86 -10.51
CA TYR A 259 -13.91 -3.74 -11.30
C TYR A 259 -12.72 -4.14 -12.18
N PHE A 260 -11.82 -5.00 -11.68
CA PHE A 260 -10.80 -5.68 -12.48
C PHE A 260 -11.06 -7.17 -12.71
N SER A 261 -11.60 -7.90 -11.72
CA SER A 261 -11.71 -9.36 -11.80
C SER A 261 -12.66 -9.82 -12.91
N LEU A 262 -13.86 -9.25 -13.01
CA LEU A 262 -14.87 -9.63 -14.00
C LEU A 262 -14.36 -9.51 -15.46
N PRO A 263 -13.82 -8.36 -15.91
CA PRO A 263 -13.34 -8.25 -17.28
C PRO A 263 -12.16 -9.19 -17.56
N LEU A 264 -11.27 -9.42 -16.59
CA LEU A 264 -10.15 -10.35 -16.74
C LEU A 264 -10.63 -11.81 -16.86
N GLU A 265 -11.53 -12.25 -15.97
CA GLU A 265 -12.15 -13.58 -16.00
C GLU A 265 -12.85 -13.84 -17.34
N ASN A 266 -13.61 -12.87 -17.84
CA ASN A 266 -14.28 -12.99 -19.13
C ASN A 266 -13.30 -13.14 -20.29
N ILE A 267 -12.16 -12.45 -20.25
CA ILE A 267 -11.11 -12.57 -21.27
C ILE A 267 -10.46 -13.95 -21.21
N TRP A 268 -10.11 -14.45 -20.03
CA TRP A 268 -9.51 -15.78 -19.90
C TRP A 268 -10.46 -16.90 -20.31
N LYS A 269 -11.73 -16.83 -19.91
CA LYS A 269 -12.77 -17.76 -20.36
C LYS A 269 -12.92 -17.73 -21.88
N LYS A 270 -12.95 -16.53 -22.49
CA LYS A 270 -12.99 -16.36 -23.95
C LYS A 270 -11.77 -16.97 -24.65
N ARG A 271 -10.59 -16.92 -24.02
CA ARG A 271 -9.34 -17.48 -24.55
C ARG A 271 -9.19 -18.99 -24.29
N GLY A 272 -10.11 -19.60 -23.55
CA GLY A 272 -10.05 -21.02 -23.19
C GLY A 272 -8.89 -21.34 -22.23
N ASP A 273 -8.49 -20.37 -21.42
CA ASP A 273 -7.34 -20.50 -20.52
C ASP A 273 -7.74 -21.27 -19.25
N PRO A 274 -7.14 -22.43 -18.93
CA PRO A 274 -7.53 -23.21 -17.76
C PRO A 274 -6.93 -22.70 -16.44
N GLU A 275 -5.91 -21.84 -16.48
CA GLU A 275 -5.20 -21.43 -15.28
C GLU A 275 -5.97 -20.38 -14.45
N TYR A 276 -7.05 -19.77 -14.98
CA TYR A 276 -7.83 -18.74 -14.26
C TYR A 276 -8.44 -19.18 -12.94
N GLU A 277 -8.68 -20.47 -12.76
CA GLU A 277 -9.25 -21.02 -11.53
C GLU A 277 -8.21 -21.21 -10.42
N GLN A 278 -6.91 -21.13 -10.74
CA GLN A 278 -5.80 -21.45 -9.82
C GLN A 278 -5.06 -20.22 -9.28
N PHE A 279 -5.43 -18.99 -9.68
CA PHE A 279 -4.69 -17.77 -9.31
C PHE A 279 -4.93 -17.30 -7.88
N ALA A 280 -4.32 -18.00 -6.93
CA ALA A 280 -4.32 -17.65 -5.52
C ALA A 280 -3.11 -16.82 -5.06
N VAL A 281 -2.03 -16.70 -5.86
CA VAL A 281 -0.77 -16.09 -5.40
C VAL A 281 -0.40 -14.84 -6.23
N PRO A 282 -0.50 -13.62 -5.68
CA PRO A 282 -0.21 -12.35 -6.36
C PRO A 282 1.23 -12.16 -6.88
N SER A 283 2.15 -13.08 -6.60
CA SER A 283 3.58 -12.86 -6.82
C SER A 283 4.20 -13.67 -7.93
N THR A 284 3.57 -14.75 -8.40
CA THR A 284 4.21 -15.73 -9.29
C THR A 284 4.40 -15.26 -10.73
N HIS A 285 3.67 -14.23 -11.18
CA HIS A 285 3.82 -13.68 -12.54
C HIS A 285 4.70 -12.43 -12.59
N ILE A 286 5.13 -11.93 -11.43
CA ILE A 286 6.05 -10.79 -11.35
C ILE A 286 7.42 -11.25 -10.88
N LEU A 287 7.48 -12.09 -9.82
CA LEU A 287 8.70 -12.55 -9.19
C LEU A 287 9.14 -13.90 -9.74
N ASP A 288 10.40 -13.99 -10.15
CA ASP A 288 11.05 -15.24 -10.50
C ASP A 288 11.66 -15.89 -9.27
N ASN A 289 12.18 -15.08 -8.35
CA ASN A 289 12.78 -15.54 -7.10
C ASN A 289 12.28 -14.70 -5.93
N ILE A 290 12.01 -15.37 -4.80
CA ILE A 290 11.59 -14.72 -3.56
C ILE A 290 12.70 -14.91 -2.54
N VAL A 291 13.40 -13.82 -2.19
CA VAL A 291 14.55 -13.84 -1.26
C VAL A 291 14.15 -14.41 0.09
N SER A 292 13.00 -14.00 0.62
CA SER A 292 12.55 -14.36 1.98
C SER A 292 11.69 -15.63 2.07
N LYS A 293 11.57 -16.45 1.02
CA LYS A 293 10.59 -17.56 0.97
C LYS A 293 10.78 -18.62 2.05
N ASP A 294 12.03 -18.86 2.45
CA ASP A 294 12.40 -19.96 3.34
C ASP A 294 12.65 -19.53 4.79
N ALA A 295 12.32 -18.28 5.15
CA ALA A 295 12.54 -17.78 6.50
C ALA A 295 11.76 -18.57 7.56
N THR A 296 12.45 -18.94 8.63
CA THR A 296 11.90 -19.69 9.77
C THR A 296 11.90 -18.82 11.03
N CYS A 297 10.90 -19.05 11.88
CA CYS A 297 10.87 -18.45 13.21
C CYS A 297 11.97 -19.06 14.08
N PRO A 298 12.88 -18.26 14.66
CA PRO A 298 13.97 -18.78 15.48
C PRO A 298 13.46 -19.45 16.77
N TRP A 299 12.22 -19.13 17.19
CA TRP A 299 11.68 -19.63 18.45
C TRP A 299 10.92 -20.95 18.31
N CYS A 300 10.04 -21.06 17.31
CA CYS A 300 9.23 -22.27 17.11
C CYS A 300 9.62 -23.09 15.88
N GLY A 301 10.59 -22.62 15.08
CA GLY A 301 11.01 -23.27 13.83
C GLY A 301 10.02 -23.15 12.68
N TYR A 302 8.84 -22.53 12.88
CA TYR A 302 7.81 -22.44 11.85
C TYR A 302 8.29 -21.64 10.63
N LYS A 303 8.19 -22.26 9.45
CA LYS A 303 8.57 -21.67 8.16
C LYS A 303 7.45 -20.78 7.65
N ALA A 304 7.52 -19.48 7.94
CA ALA A 304 6.50 -18.51 7.50
C ALA A 304 6.96 -17.65 6.30
N GLY A 305 8.24 -17.70 5.93
CA GLY A 305 8.78 -16.97 4.79
C GLY A 305 8.53 -15.46 4.88
N LEU A 306 7.80 -14.92 3.90
CA LEU A 306 7.39 -13.50 3.85
C LEU A 306 6.41 -13.08 4.95
N ARG A 307 5.73 -14.04 5.58
CA ARG A 307 4.78 -13.79 6.69
C ARG A 307 5.50 -13.61 8.04
N MET A 308 6.82 -13.67 8.04
CA MET A 308 7.64 -13.35 9.21
C MET A 308 7.59 -11.84 9.49
N LEU A 309 7.52 -11.49 10.77
CA LEU A 309 7.38 -10.13 11.27
C LEU A 309 8.63 -9.69 12.04
N ASN A 310 9.12 -8.49 11.77
CA ASN A 310 10.31 -7.90 12.38
C ASN A 310 10.17 -6.36 12.43
N ALA A 311 11.22 -5.69 12.91
CA ALA A 311 11.21 -4.24 13.08
C ALA A 311 10.88 -3.43 11.82
N THR A 312 11.21 -3.94 10.64
CA THR A 312 10.97 -3.24 9.37
C THR A 312 9.54 -3.39 8.87
N ASN A 313 8.77 -4.35 9.40
CA ASN A 313 7.45 -4.67 8.87
C ASN A 313 6.37 -4.95 9.92
N TRP A 314 6.57 -4.61 11.20
CA TRP A 314 5.53 -4.80 12.22
C TRP A 314 4.25 -4.04 11.95
N THR A 315 4.31 -2.96 11.17
CA THR A 315 3.12 -2.28 10.64
C THR A 315 2.22 -3.26 9.88
N ARG A 316 2.73 -4.43 9.45
CA ARG A 316 1.97 -5.53 8.84
C ARG A 316 1.02 -6.25 9.79
N LEU A 317 1.28 -6.21 11.09
CA LEU A 317 0.45 -6.87 12.08
C LEU A 317 -0.91 -6.16 12.17
N PHE A 318 -1.95 -6.84 11.73
CA PHE A 318 -3.32 -6.35 11.85
C PHE A 318 -4.01 -7.12 12.99
N VAL A 319 -3.87 -6.61 14.21
CA VAL A 319 -4.58 -7.16 15.37
C VAL A 319 -5.13 -6.01 16.20
N PRO A 320 -6.43 -6.01 16.55
CA PRO A 320 -6.97 -5.02 17.46
C PRO A 320 -6.25 -5.13 18.80
N ILE A 321 -5.46 -4.11 19.17
CA ILE A 321 -4.64 -4.11 20.39
C ILE A 321 -5.45 -4.50 21.65
N PRO A 322 -6.71 -4.05 21.85
CA PRO A 322 -7.49 -4.45 23.01
C PRO A 322 -7.71 -5.97 23.15
N THR A 323 -7.65 -6.72 22.05
CA THR A 323 -7.80 -8.19 22.07
C THR A 323 -6.55 -8.92 22.54
N LEU A 324 -5.39 -8.23 22.57
CA LEU A 324 -4.10 -8.75 23.05
C LEU A 324 -3.98 -8.67 24.57
N LEU A 325 -4.96 -8.12 25.29
CA LEU A 325 -4.90 -8.11 26.75
C LEU A 325 -4.96 -9.53 27.33
N LYS A 326 -4.05 -9.81 28.26
CA LYS A 326 -3.86 -11.15 28.85
C LYS A 326 -5.13 -11.69 29.51
N SER A 327 -5.45 -12.95 29.22
CA SER A 327 -6.53 -13.69 29.90
C SER A 327 -7.88 -12.96 29.90
N ASN A 328 -8.48 -12.71 31.07
CA ASN A 328 -9.77 -12.04 31.23
C ASN A 328 -9.67 -10.50 31.19
N LEU A 329 -8.47 -9.90 31.09
CA LEU A 329 -8.32 -8.45 30.92
C LEU A 329 -8.94 -7.95 29.61
N LYS A 330 -8.95 -8.76 28.55
CA LYS A 330 -9.64 -8.40 27.29
C LYS A 330 -11.15 -8.27 27.42
N ARG A 331 -11.73 -8.69 28.55
CA ARG A 331 -13.15 -8.56 28.89
C ARG A 331 -13.38 -7.59 30.04
N ASN A 332 -12.33 -6.96 30.56
CA ASN A 332 -12.43 -5.97 31.62
C ASN A 332 -12.76 -4.61 30.99
N PRO A 333 -13.94 -4.02 31.25
CA PRO A 333 -14.37 -2.79 30.58
C PRO A 333 -13.42 -1.62 30.85
N ILE A 334 -12.86 -1.53 32.06
CA ILE A 334 -11.91 -0.47 32.43
C ILE A 334 -10.60 -0.65 31.66
N ALA A 335 -10.07 -1.88 31.61
CA ALA A 335 -8.84 -2.13 30.85
C ALA A 335 -9.03 -1.91 29.34
N GLN A 336 -10.22 -2.23 28.79
CA GLN A 336 -10.57 -1.97 27.39
C GLN A 336 -10.62 -0.47 27.09
N GLU A 337 -11.23 0.33 27.98
CA GLU A 337 -11.27 1.79 27.85
C GLU A 337 -9.85 2.36 27.90
N ASP A 338 -9.05 1.98 28.92
CA ASP A 338 -7.68 2.46 29.08
C ASP A 338 -6.82 2.13 27.86
N VAL A 339 -6.77 0.85 27.45
CA VAL A 339 -5.93 0.44 26.32
C VAL A 339 -6.37 1.14 25.04
N THR A 340 -7.68 1.34 24.82
CA THR A 340 -8.18 2.06 23.65
C THR A 340 -7.74 3.52 23.68
N SER A 341 -7.86 4.20 24.83
CA SER A 341 -7.42 5.58 24.99
C SER A 341 -5.91 5.75 24.79
N PHE A 342 -5.08 4.91 25.41
CA PHE A 342 -3.62 5.00 25.27
C PHE A 342 -3.11 4.59 23.88
N THR A 343 -3.85 3.74 23.16
CA THR A 343 -3.43 3.25 21.83
C THR A 343 -4.11 3.94 20.65
N ALA A 344 -5.05 4.85 20.89
CA ALA A 344 -5.74 5.59 19.82
C ALA A 344 -4.76 6.27 18.85
N ASN A 345 -3.69 6.87 19.37
CA ASN A 345 -2.66 7.50 18.55
C ASN A 345 -1.72 6.49 17.88
N VAL A 346 -1.55 5.29 18.46
CA VAL A 346 -0.69 4.23 17.92
C VAL A 346 -1.34 3.57 16.71
N ILE A 347 -2.66 3.33 16.76
CA ILE A 347 -3.42 2.67 15.70
C ILE A 347 -3.56 3.59 14.47
N ASN A 348 -3.73 4.90 14.71
CA ASN A 348 -3.99 5.87 13.64
C ASN A 348 -2.70 6.53 13.10
N SER A 349 -1.53 5.92 13.31
CA SER A 349 -0.25 6.48 12.84
C SER A 349 0.79 5.42 12.48
N ASP A 350 1.94 5.87 11.99
CA ASP A 350 3.14 5.06 11.78
C ASP A 350 3.81 4.59 13.09
N ALA A 351 3.24 4.96 14.25
CA ALA A 351 3.81 4.66 15.57
C ALA A 351 3.65 3.20 16.01
N PHE A 352 2.92 2.36 15.27
CA PHE A 352 2.73 0.95 15.64
C PHE A 352 4.04 0.16 15.69
N GLY A 353 4.97 0.40 14.75
CA GLY A 353 6.29 -0.21 14.77
C GLY A 353 7.11 0.21 16.00
N PRO A 354 7.34 1.52 16.22
CA PRO A 354 7.96 2.05 17.43
C PRO A 354 7.32 1.56 18.74
N PHE A 355 5.99 1.44 18.77
CA PHE A 355 5.26 0.89 19.91
C PHE A 355 5.68 -0.55 20.21
N ILE A 356 5.80 -1.42 19.20
CA ILE A 356 6.29 -2.78 19.41
C ILE A 356 7.75 -2.78 19.89
N VAL A 357 8.63 -1.93 19.32
CA VAL A 357 10.01 -1.78 19.87
C VAL A 357 9.95 -1.43 21.35
N HIS A 358 9.08 -0.51 21.72
CA HIS A 358 8.95 -0.08 23.09
C HIS A 358 8.50 -1.23 24.00
N LEU A 359 7.58 -2.09 23.56
CA LEU A 359 7.19 -3.30 24.30
C LEU A 359 8.37 -4.26 24.56
N PHE A 360 9.35 -4.37 23.64
CA PHE A 360 10.59 -5.13 23.87
C PHE A 360 11.49 -4.54 24.96
N SER A 361 11.31 -3.27 25.33
CA SER A 361 12.10 -2.65 26.42
C SER A 361 11.58 -3.02 27.82
N PHE A 362 10.38 -3.60 27.92
CA PHE A 362 9.81 -4.02 29.20
C PHE A 362 10.34 -5.39 29.59
N THR A 363 11.12 -5.45 30.67
CA THR A 363 11.46 -6.72 31.31
C THR A 363 10.27 -7.20 32.13
N THR A 364 9.70 -8.35 31.79
CA THR A 364 8.62 -8.94 32.59
C THR A 364 9.17 -10.08 33.42
N HIS A 365 9.29 -9.89 34.74
CA HIS A 365 9.63 -10.99 35.65
C HIS A 365 8.64 -12.17 35.57
N THR A 366 7.46 -11.92 34.99
CA THR A 366 6.38 -12.89 34.80
C THR A 366 6.43 -13.66 33.49
N ALA A 367 7.36 -13.36 32.57
CA ALA A 367 7.50 -14.09 31.30
C ALA A 367 8.98 -14.25 30.88
N PRO A 368 9.80 -14.95 31.69
CA PRO A 368 11.23 -15.13 31.46
C PRO A 368 11.55 -15.86 30.15
N GLU A 369 10.59 -16.56 29.54
CA GLU A 369 10.75 -17.19 28.24
C GLU A 369 11.06 -16.19 27.11
N PHE A 370 10.77 -14.90 27.32
CA PHE A 370 11.04 -13.84 26.34
C PHE A 370 12.35 -13.08 26.58
N ASP A 371 13.11 -13.37 27.65
CA ASP A 371 14.33 -12.62 28.02
C ASP A 371 15.42 -12.61 26.92
N LYS A 372 15.41 -13.62 26.04
CA LYS A 372 16.36 -13.75 24.92
C LYS A 372 15.85 -13.15 23.62
N TRP A 373 14.60 -12.70 23.58
CA TRP A 373 14.00 -12.16 22.37
C TRP A 373 14.55 -10.77 22.09
N LYS A 374 14.76 -10.47 20.81
CA LYS A 374 15.26 -9.19 20.34
C LYS A 374 14.30 -8.61 19.34
N SER A 375 14.07 -7.31 19.43
CA SER A 375 13.26 -6.56 18.47
C SER A 375 13.82 -6.62 17.03
N THR A 376 15.10 -6.97 16.87
CA THR A 376 15.75 -7.15 15.56
C THR A 376 15.50 -8.52 14.92
N ASP A 377 15.00 -9.50 15.67
CA ASP A 377 14.74 -10.84 15.15
C ASP A 377 13.44 -10.87 14.34
N SER A 378 13.27 -11.91 13.52
CA SER A 378 12.03 -12.16 12.77
C SER A 378 11.20 -13.23 13.47
N TYR A 379 9.94 -12.95 13.77
CA TYR A 379 9.01 -13.85 14.45
C TYR A 379 7.82 -14.21 13.56
N CYS A 380 7.29 -15.44 13.69
CA CYS A 380 6.00 -15.73 13.07
C CYS A 380 4.88 -15.01 13.82
N PHE A 381 3.75 -14.80 13.15
CA PHE A 381 2.57 -14.13 13.71
C PHE A 381 2.19 -14.66 15.10
N SER A 382 2.06 -15.98 15.26
CA SER A 382 1.67 -16.59 16.54
C SER A 382 2.69 -16.37 17.67
N CYS A 383 3.99 -16.40 17.36
CA CYS A 383 5.03 -16.12 18.36
C CYS A 383 5.00 -14.66 18.79
N LEU A 384 4.91 -13.73 17.82
CA LEU A 384 4.82 -12.31 18.14
C LEU A 384 3.55 -12.00 18.94
N LEU A 385 2.41 -12.61 18.63
CA LEU A 385 1.19 -12.40 19.41
C LEU A 385 1.34 -12.83 20.87
N ARG A 386 1.92 -14.01 21.13
CA ARG A 386 2.18 -14.45 22.50
C ARG A 386 3.08 -13.47 23.25
N PHE A 387 4.10 -12.93 22.58
CA PHE A 387 4.95 -11.91 23.14
C PHE A 387 4.13 -10.65 23.50
N LEU A 388 3.32 -10.13 22.58
CA LEU A 388 2.50 -8.94 22.81
C LEU A 388 1.49 -9.16 23.96
N GLU A 389 0.84 -10.32 24.01
CA GLU A 389 -0.08 -10.68 25.10
C GLU A 389 0.60 -10.70 26.47
N ALA A 390 1.87 -11.12 26.53
CA ALA A 390 2.64 -11.18 27.76
C ALA A 390 3.10 -9.78 28.25
N HIS A 391 3.30 -8.82 27.34
CA HIS A 391 3.93 -7.53 27.65
C HIS A 391 2.95 -6.34 27.66
N LEU A 392 1.87 -6.38 26.87
CA LEU A 392 0.95 -5.24 26.70
C LEU A 392 0.36 -4.75 28.03
N TRP A 393 -0.04 -5.67 28.91
CA TRP A 393 -0.63 -5.30 30.20
C TRP A 393 0.38 -4.64 31.14
N VAL A 394 1.68 -4.95 31.01
CA VAL A 394 2.76 -4.33 31.80
C VAL A 394 3.00 -2.90 31.34
N TRP A 395 3.08 -2.70 30.02
CA TRP A 395 3.15 -1.37 29.43
C TRP A 395 1.95 -0.52 29.85
N LEU A 396 0.73 -1.06 29.75
CA LEU A 396 -0.48 -0.32 30.12
C LEU A 396 -0.49 0.07 31.61
N LEU A 397 -0.03 -0.82 32.49
CA LEU A 397 0.12 -0.50 33.91
C LEU A 397 1.10 0.66 34.12
N GLU A 398 2.24 0.66 33.45
CA GLU A 398 3.22 1.73 33.55
C GLU A 398 2.67 3.08 33.05
N GLU A 399 1.98 3.10 31.91
CA GLU A 399 1.36 4.30 31.37
C GLU A 399 0.28 4.85 32.31
N LYS A 400 -0.51 3.98 32.95
CA LYS A 400 -1.47 4.39 33.98
C LYS A 400 -0.77 5.03 35.18
N LEU A 401 0.31 4.41 35.67
CA LEU A 401 1.09 4.95 36.80
C LEU A 401 1.69 6.32 36.46
N LYS A 402 2.24 6.50 35.24
CA LYS A 402 2.73 7.79 34.74
C LYS A 402 1.63 8.85 34.67
N ALA A 403 0.40 8.44 34.32
CA ALA A 403 -0.77 9.31 34.31
C ALA A 403 -1.33 9.62 35.73
N GLY A 404 -0.65 9.18 36.80
CA GLY A 404 -1.04 9.44 38.18
C GLY A 404 -2.12 8.51 38.73
N TRP A 405 -2.35 7.36 38.09
CA TRP A 405 -3.32 6.38 38.56
C TRP A 405 -2.90 5.80 39.93
N ILE A 406 -3.79 5.90 40.92
CA ILE A 406 -3.60 5.29 42.24
C ILE A 406 -4.06 3.84 42.15
N THR A 407 -3.13 2.89 42.29
CA THR A 407 -3.42 1.46 42.19
C THR A 407 -4.31 0.99 43.36
N PRO A 408 -5.54 0.49 43.09
CA PRO A 408 -6.36 -0.14 44.11
C PRO A 408 -5.71 -1.41 44.66
N GLU A 409 -6.27 -1.97 45.73
CA GLU A 409 -5.85 -3.29 46.21
C GLU A 409 -5.95 -4.36 45.11
N ASN A 410 -4.90 -5.17 44.97
CA ASN A 410 -4.83 -6.27 44.02
C ASN A 410 -6.00 -7.25 44.20
N CYS A 411 -6.62 -7.63 43.08
CA CYS A 411 -7.55 -8.74 43.06
C CYS A 411 -6.79 -10.05 43.29
N TRP A 412 -7.26 -10.91 44.19
CA TRP A 412 -6.60 -12.20 44.45
C TRP A 412 -6.50 -13.11 43.21
N TYR A 413 -7.42 -12.96 42.26
CA TYR A 413 -7.42 -13.72 41.01
C TYR A 413 -6.69 -12.99 39.87
N GLY A 414 -6.17 -11.78 40.11
CA GLY A 414 -5.39 -11.01 39.14
C GLY A 414 -6.08 -10.86 37.77
N TRP A 415 -5.29 -10.95 36.71
CA TRP A 415 -5.79 -10.92 35.32
C TRP A 415 -6.68 -12.12 34.95
N ASP A 416 -6.71 -13.19 35.76
CA ASP A 416 -7.60 -14.35 35.57
C ASP A 416 -8.97 -14.18 36.22
N CYS A 417 -9.20 -13.08 36.97
CA CYS A 417 -10.45 -12.84 37.65
C CYS A 417 -11.66 -12.87 36.71
N ARG A 418 -12.62 -13.77 36.94
CA ARG A 418 -13.84 -13.85 36.11
C ARG A 418 -14.84 -12.72 36.37
N THR A 419 -14.82 -12.16 37.58
CA THR A 419 -15.75 -11.07 37.97
C THR A 419 -15.30 -9.71 37.47
N GLN A 420 -14.11 -9.57 36.89
CA GLN A 420 -13.61 -8.31 36.33
C GLN A 420 -14.37 -7.84 35.09
N THR A 421 -15.27 -8.67 34.53
CA THR A 421 -16.20 -8.25 33.49
C THR A 421 -17.31 -7.34 34.03
N ASN A 422 -17.54 -7.35 35.35
CA ASN A 422 -18.43 -6.42 36.01
C ASN A 422 -17.68 -5.11 36.31
N ARG A 423 -18.16 -3.98 35.77
CA ARG A 423 -17.51 -2.67 35.92
C ARG A 423 -17.27 -2.27 37.38
N SER A 424 -18.24 -2.46 38.27
CA SER A 424 -18.10 -2.12 39.70
C SER A 424 -16.98 -2.91 40.39
N HIS A 425 -16.77 -4.17 40.00
CA HIS A 425 -15.64 -4.95 40.50
C HIS A 425 -14.31 -4.50 39.87
N ALA A 426 -14.30 -4.23 38.56
CA ALA A 426 -13.13 -3.76 37.82
C ALA A 426 -12.58 -2.42 38.34
N GLU A 427 -13.46 -1.50 38.75
CA GLU A 427 -13.08 -0.20 39.31
C GLU A 427 -12.45 -0.30 40.71
N ARG A 428 -12.91 -1.26 41.53
CA ARG A 428 -12.52 -1.36 42.95
C ARG A 428 -11.24 -2.15 43.21
N ARG A 429 -10.76 -2.91 42.22
CA ARG A 429 -9.64 -3.86 42.40
C ARG A 429 -8.65 -3.71 41.25
N ASN A 430 -7.37 -3.86 41.53
CA ASN A 430 -6.36 -3.96 40.48
C ASN A 430 -6.34 -5.37 39.88
N HIS A 431 -6.53 -5.49 38.57
CA HIS A 431 -6.41 -6.75 37.82
C HIS A 431 -5.11 -6.85 37.00
N PHE A 432 -4.31 -5.78 36.94
CA PHE A 432 -2.97 -5.78 36.34
C PHE A 432 -1.93 -6.38 37.29
N CYS A 433 -2.24 -7.55 37.84
CA CYS A 433 -1.39 -8.25 38.80
C CYS A 433 -1.52 -9.77 38.63
N ALA A 434 -0.48 -10.50 39.03
CA ALA A 434 -0.51 -11.95 39.01
C ALA A 434 -1.57 -12.51 39.96
N PRO A 435 -2.28 -13.59 39.58
CA PRO A 435 -3.16 -14.31 40.51
C PRO A 435 -2.37 -14.81 41.72
N THR A 436 -2.88 -14.55 42.92
CA THR A 436 -2.35 -15.05 44.19
C THR A 436 -3.22 -16.15 44.81
N LYS A 437 -4.43 -16.39 44.28
CA LYS A 437 -5.36 -17.48 44.68
C LYS A 437 -6.06 -18.05 43.44
N GLY A 438 -6.38 -19.36 43.46
CA GLY A 438 -7.12 -20.08 42.42
C GLY A 438 -6.31 -21.18 41.70
N ASP A 439 -6.99 -22.13 41.05
CA ASP A 439 -6.40 -23.33 40.42
C ASP A 439 -5.43 -23.04 39.25
N SER A 440 -5.24 -21.78 38.85
CA SER A 440 -4.21 -21.41 37.86
C SER A 440 -2.78 -21.44 38.41
N VAL A 441 -2.59 -21.74 39.71
CA VAL A 441 -1.28 -22.12 40.27
C VAL A 441 -0.93 -23.60 39.95
N GLY A 442 -1.78 -24.33 39.23
CA GLY A 442 -1.56 -25.72 38.82
C GLY A 442 -0.66 -25.91 37.60
N LYS A 443 0.57 -26.35 37.86
CA LYS A 443 1.53 -27.06 36.98
C LYS A 443 2.13 -26.29 35.79
N LEU A 444 3.15 -25.50 36.08
CA LEU A 444 4.36 -25.50 35.25
C LEU A 444 5.21 -26.70 35.69
N GLU A 445 4.98 -27.87 35.09
CA GLU A 445 5.96 -28.97 35.00
C GLU A 445 6.52 -29.00 33.57
#